data_AF-A0A1X4NNV5-F1
#
_entry.id   AF-A0A1X4NNV5-F1
#
_cell.length_a   1.000
_cell.length_b   1.000
_cell.length_c   1.000
_cell.angle_alpha   90.00
_cell.angle_beta   90.00
_cell.angle_gamma   90.00
#
_symmetry.space_group_name_H-M   'P 1'
#
loop_
_entity.id
_entity.type
_entity.pdbx_description
1 polymer ?
#
loop_
_entity_poly.entity_id
_entity_poly.type
_entity_poly.pdbx_seq_one_letter_code
_entity_poly.pdbx_strand_id
1 'polypeptide(L)'
;MINAKRIAKFKACSADDVRTEFGVGHGTPLRHIEDFVNGDVYLAKRDINWLSVCSADDHNSDFTLSMAANLPDETLTTLAQFVFMTTTGRRFDMFAASCNGELFLVAEDMLQQGQEYVLIDVIERDVDFVPRAVPAAPAPALPAAATPHVTALRLFG
;
A
#
# COMPACT_ATOMS: atom_id res chain seq x y z
N MET A 1 33.24 -8.49 9.26
CA MET A 1 31.89 -9.09 9.11
C MET A 1 31.49 -8.92 7.66
N ILE A 2 31.19 -10.02 6.97
CA ILE A 2 30.98 -10.06 5.52
C ILE A 2 29.66 -9.37 5.22
N ASN A 3 29.73 -8.28 4.45
CA ASN A 3 28.57 -7.61 3.86
C ASN A 3 28.02 -8.54 2.79
N ALA A 4 27.18 -9.50 3.20
CA ALA A 4 26.42 -10.32 2.27
C ALA A 4 25.49 -9.38 1.52
N LYS A 5 25.85 -9.11 0.26
CA LYS A 5 25.02 -8.42 -0.72
C LYS A 5 23.65 -9.10 -0.70
N ARG A 6 22.66 -8.51 -0.01
CA ARG A 6 21.28 -9.01 0.03
C ARG A 6 20.82 -9.04 -1.43
N ILE A 7 20.70 -10.24 -1.99
CA ILE A 7 20.18 -10.41 -3.35
C ILE A 7 18.68 -10.16 -3.23
N ALA A 8 18.16 -9.17 -3.98
CA ALA A 8 16.74 -8.90 -4.02
C ALA A 8 16.01 -10.12 -4.59
N LYS A 9 15.40 -10.90 -3.68
CA LYS A 9 14.63 -12.12 -4.01
C LYS A 9 13.17 -11.79 -4.32
N PHE A 10 12.67 -10.67 -3.79
CA PHE A 10 11.26 -10.32 -3.84
C PHE A 10 11.00 -9.13 -4.76
N LYS A 11 9.75 -9.03 -5.20
CA LYS A 11 9.20 -7.95 -6.01
C LYS A 11 8.01 -7.36 -5.29
N ALA A 12 7.93 -6.04 -5.26
CA ALA A 12 6.83 -5.29 -4.69
C ALA A 12 6.13 -4.47 -5.77
N CYS A 13 4.82 -4.34 -5.69
CA CYS A 13 4.03 -3.42 -6.50
C CYS A 13 3.04 -2.68 -5.61
N SER A 14 2.54 -1.53 -6.05
CA SER A 14 1.45 -0.86 -5.32
C SER A 14 0.19 -1.72 -5.37
N ALA A 15 -0.60 -1.74 -4.30
CA ALA A 15 -1.92 -2.38 -4.34
C ALA A 15 -2.84 -1.72 -5.37
N ASP A 16 -2.63 -0.43 -5.66
CA ASP A 16 -3.31 0.27 -6.75
C ASP A 16 -2.92 -0.28 -8.14
N ASP A 17 -1.84 -1.05 -8.30
CA ASP A 17 -1.51 -1.69 -9.58
C ASP A 17 -2.25 -3.02 -9.79
N VAL A 18 -3.06 -3.42 -8.82
CA VAL A 18 -3.95 -4.58 -8.89
C VAL A 18 -5.40 -4.08 -8.90
N ARG A 19 -6.30 -4.85 -9.51
CA ARG A 19 -7.73 -4.59 -9.45
C ARG A 19 -8.51 -5.86 -9.21
N THR A 20 -9.65 -5.72 -8.55
CA THR A 20 -10.67 -6.77 -8.48
C THR A 20 -11.44 -6.79 -9.80
N GLU A 21 -11.39 -7.91 -10.52
CA GLU A 21 -12.10 -8.13 -11.79
C GLU A 21 -13.48 -8.76 -11.54
N PHE A 22 -13.59 -9.66 -10.57
CA PHE A 22 -14.86 -10.27 -10.17
C PHE A 22 -14.92 -10.41 -8.65
N GLY A 23 -16.14 -10.28 -8.10
CA GLY A 23 -16.38 -10.44 -6.68
C GLY A 23 -16.97 -9.19 -6.02
N VAL A 24 -16.93 -9.16 -4.69
CA VAL A 24 -17.59 -8.12 -3.87
C VAL A 24 -16.86 -6.78 -4.00
N GLY A 25 -15.53 -6.79 -4.05
CA GLY A 25 -14.69 -5.61 -4.16
C GLY A 25 -14.61 -5.01 -5.58
N HIS A 26 -15.32 -5.57 -6.56
CA HIS A 26 -15.22 -5.12 -7.96
C HIS A 26 -15.46 -3.61 -8.12
N GLY A 27 -14.52 -2.94 -8.78
CA GLY A 27 -14.55 -1.48 -9.00
C GLY A 27 -14.08 -0.63 -7.82
N THR A 28 -13.72 -1.24 -6.69
CA THR A 28 -13.23 -0.54 -5.50
C THR A 28 -11.70 -0.42 -5.54
N PRO A 29 -11.10 0.75 -5.20
CA PRO A 29 -9.66 0.86 -5.01
C PRO A 29 -9.16 0.00 -3.86
N LEU A 30 -8.01 -0.66 -4.02
CA LEU A 30 -7.42 -1.55 -3.02
C LEU A 30 -6.42 -0.76 -2.17
N ARG A 31 -6.90 -0.08 -1.12
CA ARG A 31 -6.08 0.82 -0.30
C ARG A 31 -5.74 0.23 1.07
N HIS A 32 -6.60 -0.65 1.55
CA HIS A 32 -6.46 -1.30 2.84
C HIS A 32 -6.54 -2.82 2.66
N ILE A 33 -6.13 -3.56 3.68
CA ILE A 33 -6.15 -5.03 3.65
C ILE A 33 -7.58 -5.55 3.56
N GLU A 34 -8.51 -4.85 4.21
CA GLU A 34 -9.92 -5.18 4.25
C GLU A 34 -10.60 -5.06 2.88
N ASP A 35 -9.97 -4.34 1.94
CA ASP A 35 -10.43 -4.28 0.56
C ASP A 35 -10.14 -5.58 -0.21
N PHE A 36 -9.27 -6.46 0.33
CA PHE A 36 -8.97 -7.78 -0.22
C PHE A 36 -9.92 -8.84 0.36
N VAL A 37 -10.99 -9.12 -0.38
CA VAL A 37 -12.03 -10.07 0.02
C VAL A 37 -11.71 -11.49 -0.46
N ASN A 38 -11.79 -12.46 0.46
CA ASN A 38 -11.69 -13.88 0.12
C ASN A 38 -12.76 -14.31 -0.89
N GLY A 39 -12.35 -15.02 -1.93
CA GLY A 39 -13.20 -15.47 -3.04
C GLY A 39 -13.20 -14.53 -4.24
N ASP A 40 -12.74 -13.29 -4.09
CA ASP A 40 -12.64 -12.34 -5.19
C ASP A 40 -11.49 -12.71 -6.15
N VAL A 41 -11.65 -12.29 -7.41
CA VAL A 41 -10.69 -12.50 -8.49
C VAL A 41 -9.96 -11.21 -8.79
N TYR A 42 -8.63 -11.29 -8.76
CA TYR A 42 -7.73 -10.15 -8.94
C TYR A 42 -6.92 -10.29 -10.23
N LEU A 43 -6.67 -9.14 -10.85
CA LEU A 43 -5.82 -9.01 -12.04
C LEU A 43 -4.80 -7.90 -11.84
N ALA A 44 -3.57 -8.15 -12.30
CA ALA A 44 -2.59 -7.09 -12.48
C ALA A 44 -3.06 -6.11 -13.56
N LYS A 45 -2.89 -4.81 -13.32
CA LYS A 45 -3.04 -3.77 -14.34
C LYS A 45 -1.93 -3.89 -15.39
N ARG A 46 -2.13 -3.26 -16.55
CA ARG A 46 -1.22 -3.40 -17.69
C ARG A 46 0.14 -2.71 -17.46
N ASP A 47 0.13 -1.69 -16.63
CA ASP A 47 1.22 -0.76 -16.32
C ASP A 47 1.78 -0.95 -14.91
N ILE A 48 1.55 -2.15 -14.32
CA ILE A 48 2.05 -2.51 -13.00
C ILE A 48 3.56 -2.25 -12.88
N ASN A 49 3.94 -1.51 -11.84
CA ASN A 49 5.33 -1.17 -11.59
C ASN A 49 5.92 -2.07 -10.49
N TRP A 50 6.89 -2.91 -10.87
CA TRP A 50 7.54 -3.82 -9.94
C TRP A 50 8.87 -3.27 -9.44
N LEU A 51 8.95 -3.06 -8.13
CA LEU A 51 10.13 -2.66 -7.40
C LEU A 51 10.86 -3.89 -6.85
N SER A 52 12.19 -3.87 -6.82
CA SER A 52 12.96 -4.98 -6.24
C SER A 52 13.15 -4.73 -4.75
N VAL A 53 12.79 -5.72 -3.93
CA VAL A 53 12.91 -5.62 -2.47
C VAL A 53 13.65 -6.83 -1.90
N CYS A 54 14.30 -6.60 -0.77
CA CYS A 54 14.96 -7.66 -0.01
C CYS A 54 14.16 -7.92 1.26
N SER A 55 14.01 -9.18 1.67
CA SER A 55 13.55 -9.45 3.03
C SER A 55 14.62 -8.99 4.03
N ALA A 56 14.18 -8.35 5.11
CA ALA A 56 15.05 -7.95 6.20
C ALA A 56 15.29 -9.09 7.20
N ASP A 57 14.40 -10.08 7.23
CA ASP A 57 14.40 -11.24 8.13
C ASP A 57 14.02 -12.55 7.42
N ASP A 58 14.09 -13.68 8.14
CA ASP A 58 13.71 -15.00 7.61
C ASP A 58 12.19 -15.24 7.62
N HIS A 59 11.44 -14.38 8.32
CA HIS A 59 9.99 -14.49 8.49
C HIS A 59 9.20 -13.61 7.52
N ASN A 60 9.87 -12.85 6.64
CA ASN A 60 9.29 -11.87 5.75
C ASN A 60 8.40 -10.86 6.49
N SER A 61 8.80 -10.46 7.70
CA SER A 61 8.06 -9.48 8.50
C SER A 61 8.31 -8.06 8.04
N ASP A 62 9.52 -7.80 7.54
CA ASP A 62 9.91 -6.51 6.98
C ASP A 62 10.65 -6.73 5.65
N PHE A 63 10.36 -5.86 4.70
CA PHE A 63 11.09 -5.77 3.44
C PHE A 63 11.79 -4.42 3.31
N THR A 64 12.95 -4.41 2.69
CA THR A 64 13.70 -3.20 2.40
C THR A 64 13.55 -2.83 0.93
N LEU A 65 12.98 -1.66 0.68
CA LEU A 65 12.97 -1.01 -0.63
C LEU A 65 14.29 -0.27 -0.79
N SER A 66 15.16 -0.77 -1.67
CA SER A 66 16.39 -0.04 -1.98
C SER A 66 16.04 1.14 -2.89
N MET A 67 16.01 2.34 -2.30
CA MET A 67 15.95 3.56 -3.09
C MET A 67 17.32 3.84 -3.72
N ALA A 68 17.36 4.71 -4.73
CA ALA A 68 18.62 5.09 -5.39
C ALA A 68 19.72 5.43 -4.36
N ALA A 69 20.99 5.26 -4.71
CA ALA A 69 22.15 5.19 -3.80
C ALA A 69 22.35 6.37 -2.80
N ASN A 70 21.57 7.45 -2.91
CA ASN A 70 21.66 8.65 -2.08
C ASN A 70 20.41 8.89 -1.21
N LEU A 71 19.41 8.00 -1.27
CA LEU A 71 18.21 8.06 -0.43
C LEU A 71 18.28 6.99 0.66
N PRO A 72 17.71 7.27 1.85
CA PRO A 72 17.56 6.23 2.86
C PRO A 72 16.69 5.11 2.32
N ASP A 73 17.05 3.87 2.65
CA ASP A 73 16.22 2.71 2.34
C ASP A 73 14.87 2.84 3.08
N GLU A 74 13.79 2.54 2.36
CA GLU A 74 12.47 2.51 2.96
C GLU A 74 12.14 1.09 3.43
N THR A 75 11.44 0.99 4.56
CA THR A 75 11.01 -0.30 5.12
C THR A 75 9.53 -0.48 4.83
N LEU A 76 9.18 -1.62 4.23
CA LEU A 76 7.81 -2.09 4.12
C LEU A 76 7.56 -3.09 5.25
N THR A 77 6.59 -2.81 6.10
CA THR A 77 6.20 -3.71 7.19
C THR A 77 5.05 -4.59 6.75
N THR A 78 5.23 -5.91 6.81
CA THR A 78 4.22 -6.89 6.43
C THR A 78 3.08 -6.89 7.44
N LEU A 79 1.86 -6.70 6.94
CA LEU A 79 0.63 -6.66 7.72
C LEU A 79 -0.15 -7.98 7.62
N ALA A 80 -0.11 -8.63 6.46
CA ALA A 80 -0.79 -9.91 6.25
C ALA A 80 -0.08 -10.72 5.15
N GLN A 81 -0.32 -12.03 5.16
CA GLN A 81 -0.02 -12.90 4.05
C GLN A 81 -1.31 -13.24 3.30
N PHE A 82 -1.29 -13.06 1.98
CA PHE A 82 -2.36 -13.42 1.08
C PHE A 82 -2.00 -14.70 0.34
N VAL A 83 -2.94 -15.63 0.31
CA VAL A 83 -2.80 -16.87 -0.45
C VAL A 83 -3.76 -16.79 -1.62
N PHE A 84 -3.21 -16.74 -2.82
CA PHE A 84 -3.97 -16.79 -4.07
C PHE A 84 -3.90 -18.17 -4.71
N MET A 85 -4.89 -18.47 -5.54
CA MET A 85 -4.88 -19.58 -6.46
C MET A 85 -5.17 -19.07 -7.87
N THR A 86 -4.33 -19.44 -8.85
CA THR A 86 -4.64 -19.18 -10.25
C THR A 86 -5.79 -20.05 -10.71
N THR A 87 -6.47 -19.67 -11.79
CA THR A 87 -7.49 -20.52 -12.43
C THR A 87 -6.94 -21.84 -12.98
N THR A 88 -5.61 -21.96 -13.12
CA THR A 88 -4.92 -23.21 -13.44
C THR A 88 -4.61 -24.08 -12.21
N GLY A 89 -5.02 -23.65 -11.00
CA GLY A 89 -4.84 -24.38 -9.75
C GLY A 89 -3.47 -24.19 -9.09
N ARG A 90 -2.65 -23.22 -9.54
CA ARG A 90 -1.35 -22.93 -8.94
C ARG A 90 -1.53 -22.01 -7.73
N ARG A 91 -1.01 -22.43 -6.57
CA ARG A 91 -0.90 -21.57 -5.39
C ARG A 91 0.12 -20.45 -5.62
N PHE A 92 -0.22 -19.25 -5.16
CA PHE A 92 0.62 -18.07 -5.26
C PHE A 92 0.53 -17.27 -3.96
N ASP A 93 1.62 -17.19 -3.22
CA ASP A 93 1.69 -16.49 -1.94
C ASP A 93 2.20 -15.06 -2.14
N MET A 94 1.53 -14.09 -1.52
CA MET A 94 1.94 -12.69 -1.47
C MET A 94 1.89 -12.16 -0.04
N PHE A 95 2.61 -11.09 0.22
CA PHE A 95 2.59 -10.36 1.47
C PHE A 95 2.03 -8.96 1.23
N ALA A 96 1.00 -8.61 1.99
CA ALA A 96 0.52 -7.23 2.07
C ALA A 96 1.42 -6.49 3.04
N ALA A 97 2.08 -5.43 2.59
CA ALA A 97 3.00 -4.64 3.40
C ALA A 97 2.71 -3.15 3.27
N SER A 98 2.88 -2.38 4.34
CA SER A 98 2.71 -0.93 4.30
C SER A 98 4.03 -0.19 4.36
N CYS A 99 4.14 0.89 3.59
CA CYS A 99 5.21 1.86 3.68
C CYS A 99 4.64 3.26 3.54
N ASN A 100 4.93 4.16 4.49
CA ASN A 100 4.47 5.55 4.48
C ASN A 100 2.93 5.72 4.30
N GLY A 101 2.12 4.75 4.74
CA GLY A 101 0.67 4.77 4.61
C GLY A 101 0.13 4.26 3.27
N GLU A 102 1.01 3.88 2.34
CA GLU A 102 0.63 3.18 1.12
C GLU A 102 0.71 1.66 1.32
N LEU A 103 -0.15 0.93 0.60
CA LEU A 103 -0.21 -0.53 0.63
C LEU A 103 0.51 -1.10 -0.59
N PHE A 104 1.40 -2.05 -0.33
CA PHE A 104 2.17 -2.76 -1.34
C PHE A 104 1.90 -4.25 -1.26
N LEU A 105 1.96 -4.91 -2.41
CA LEU A 105 1.92 -6.37 -2.51
C LEU A 105 3.32 -6.87 -2.88
N VAL A 106 3.86 -7.75 -2.05
CA VAL A 106 5.21 -8.28 -2.16
C VAL A 106 5.17 -9.79 -2.43
N ALA A 107 5.91 -10.28 -3.41
CA ALA A 107 5.97 -11.70 -3.77
C ALA A 107 7.34 -12.10 -4.33
N GLU A 108 7.65 -13.40 -4.35
CA GLU A 108 8.87 -13.90 -5.00
C GLU A 108 8.76 -13.82 -6.53
N ASP A 109 7.58 -14.15 -7.05
CA ASP A 109 7.25 -14.09 -8.46
C ASP A 109 6.36 -12.86 -8.74
N MET A 110 6.38 -12.37 -9.98
CA MET A 110 5.48 -11.29 -10.42
C MET A 110 4.11 -11.85 -10.82
N LEU A 111 3.05 -11.09 -10.57
CA LEU A 111 1.73 -11.37 -11.15
C LEU A 111 1.81 -11.25 -12.68
N GLN A 112 1.29 -12.25 -13.37
CA GLN A 112 1.28 -12.29 -14.83
C GLN A 112 0.09 -11.52 -15.39
N GLN A 113 0.35 -10.75 -16.45
CA GLN A 113 -0.69 -9.97 -17.11
C GLN A 113 -1.75 -10.90 -17.72
N GLY A 114 -3.02 -10.63 -17.42
CA GLY A 114 -4.15 -11.41 -17.93
C GLY A 114 -4.37 -12.76 -17.23
N GLN A 115 -3.53 -13.12 -16.26
CA GLN A 115 -3.76 -14.28 -15.40
C GLN A 115 -4.65 -13.87 -14.23
N GLU A 116 -5.73 -14.61 -14.02
CA GLU A 116 -6.66 -14.46 -12.90
C GLU A 116 -6.10 -15.12 -11.64
N TYR A 117 -6.19 -14.41 -10.51
CA TYR A 117 -5.77 -14.86 -9.19
C TYR A 117 -6.95 -14.75 -8.22
N VAL A 118 -7.45 -15.89 -7.75
CA VAL A 118 -8.51 -15.94 -6.74
C VAL A 118 -7.88 -15.86 -5.36
N LEU A 119 -8.29 -14.90 -4.54
CA LEU A 119 -7.84 -14.86 -3.14
C LEU A 119 -8.58 -15.95 -2.37
N ILE A 120 -7.84 -16.88 -1.77
CA ILE A 120 -8.42 -18.03 -1.06
C ILE A 120 -8.25 -17.94 0.44
N ASP A 121 -7.24 -17.20 0.92
CA ASP A 121 -6.99 -17.04 2.34
C ASP A 121 -6.22 -15.75 2.64
N VAL A 122 -6.46 -15.21 3.83
CA VAL A 122 -5.77 -14.04 4.38
C VAL A 122 -5.33 -14.39 5.79
N ILE A 123 -4.01 -14.44 5.98
CA ILE A 123 -3.38 -14.71 7.27
C ILE A 123 -2.86 -13.37 7.79
N GLU A 124 -3.69 -12.70 8.59
CA GLU A 124 -3.30 -11.47 9.27
C GLU A 124 -2.13 -11.73 10.22
N ARG A 125 -1.21 -10.78 10.29
CA ARG A 125 -0.16 -10.78 11.31
C ARG A 125 -0.56 -9.83 12.41
N ASP A 126 -0.45 -10.29 13.66
CA ASP A 126 -0.49 -9.41 14.83
C ASP A 126 0.74 -8.51 14.78
N VAL A 127 0.59 -7.36 14.13
CA VAL A 127 1.59 -6.30 14.13
C VAL A 127 0.93 -5.10 14.76
N ASP A 128 1.50 -4.60 15.85
CA ASP A 128 1.13 -3.32 16.44
C ASP A 128 1.49 -2.20 15.45
N PHE A 129 0.67 -2.00 14.42
CA PHE A 129 0.84 -0.93 13.46
C PHE A 129 0.40 0.38 14.10
N VAL A 130 1.37 1.23 14.45
CA VAL A 130 1.11 2.62 14.86
C VAL A 130 1.23 3.50 13.60
N PRO A 131 0.13 4.05 13.06
CA PRO A 131 0.21 4.95 11.92
C PRO A 131 1.09 6.15 12.28
N ARG A 132 2.14 6.38 11.49
CA ARG A 132 2.99 7.56 11.67
C ARG A 132 2.19 8.79 11.29
N ALA A 133 1.77 9.57 12.29
CA ALA A 133 1.22 10.89 12.07
C ALA A 133 2.28 11.77 11.41
N VAL A 134 2.15 12.00 10.10
CA VAL A 134 2.93 13.02 9.40
C VAL A 134 2.38 14.38 9.86
N PRO A 135 3.20 15.26 10.46
CA PRO A 135 2.73 16.61 10.79
C PRO A 135 2.31 17.29 9.49
N ALA A 136 1.03 17.68 9.40
CA ALA A 136 0.56 18.51 8.31
C ALA A 136 1.44 19.77 8.27
N ALA A 137 2.03 20.07 7.10
CA ALA A 137 2.75 21.32 6.91
C ALA A 137 1.83 22.48 7.35
N PRO A 138 2.33 23.45 8.12
CA PRO A 138 1.50 24.53 8.62
C PRO A 138 0.86 25.24 7.43
N ALA A 139 -0.48 25.24 7.41
CA ALA A 139 -1.24 25.94 6.38
C ALA A 139 -0.76 27.41 6.32
N PRO A 140 -0.52 27.96 5.12
CA PRO A 140 -0.16 29.37 5.00
C PRO A 140 -1.25 30.21 5.64
N ALA A 141 -0.85 31.13 6.53
CA ALA A 141 -1.77 32.02 7.23
C ALA A 141 -2.63 32.77 6.21
N LEU A 142 -3.94 32.56 6.27
CA LEU A 142 -4.91 33.35 5.52
C LEU A 142 -4.78 34.81 5.97
N PRO A 143 -4.71 35.78 5.04
CA PRO A 143 -4.71 37.19 5.41
C PRO A 143 -5.98 37.52 6.19
N ALA A 144 -5.81 38.23 7.30
CA ALA A 144 -6.88 38.62 8.21
C ALA A 144 -8.02 39.29 7.43
N ALA A 145 -9.22 38.70 7.51
CA ALA A 145 -10.43 39.31 6.98
C ALA A 145 -10.66 40.64 7.69
N ALA A 146 -10.74 41.72 6.92
CA ALA A 146 -11.11 43.03 7.43
C ALA A 146 -12.49 42.95 8.08
N THR A 147 -12.57 43.32 9.35
CA THR A 147 -13.82 43.46 10.11
C THR A 147 -14.79 44.37 9.35
N PRO A 148 -16.04 43.95 9.09
CA PRO A 148 -17.05 44.85 8.57
C PRO A 148 -17.40 45.87 9.65
N HIS A 149 -17.21 47.16 9.34
CA HIS A 149 -17.73 48.25 10.15
C HIS A 149 -19.27 48.18 10.16
N VAL A 150 -19.83 47.71 11.28
CA VAL A 150 -21.24 47.89 11.61
C VAL A 150 -21.41 49.37 11.99
N THR A 151 -21.84 50.19 11.04
CA THR A 151 -22.30 51.55 11.35
C THR A 151 -23.73 51.45 11.87
N ALA A 152 -23.89 51.70 13.16
CA ALA A 152 -25.18 51.72 13.83
C ALA A 152 -26.09 52.81 13.27
N LEU A 153 -27.37 52.45 13.11
CA LEU A 153 -28.52 53.30 12.87
C LEU A 153 -28.52 54.57 13.75
N ARG A 154 -28.89 55.71 13.17
CA ARG A 154 -29.60 56.78 13.89
C ARG A 154 -30.95 57.03 13.22
N LEU A 155 -32.01 56.54 13.85
CA LEU A 155 -33.34 57.17 13.80
C LEU A 155 -33.24 58.49 14.57
N PHE A 156 -33.81 59.59 14.03
CA PHE A 156 -34.59 60.62 14.76
C PHE A 156 -35.00 61.75 13.79
N GLY A 157 -36.29 62.10 13.82
CA GLY A 157 -36.81 63.44 13.48
C GLY A 157 -37.38 63.61 12.09
#